data_AF-A0AAQ2XL41-F1
#
_entry.id   AF-A0AAQ2XL41-F1
#
_cell.length_a   1.000
_cell.length_b   1.000
_cell.length_c   1.000
_cell.angle_alpha   90.00
_cell.angle_beta   90.00
_cell.angle_gamma   90.00
#
_symmetry.space_group_name_H-M   'P 1'
#
loop_
_entity.id
_entity.type
_entity.pdbx_description
1 polymer ?
#
loop_
_entity_poly.entity_id
_entity_poly.type
_entity_poly.pdbx_seq_one_letter_code
_entity_poly.pdbx_strand_id
1 'polypeptide(L)'
;MNFKRIEWIFLVAFIVLDFFLMTTYFHQDSIVESTTNTSTQGSTASLMKSLKNDQISHGKLSDKSQSGYYLAAPKDGFLLEKATQLHYVTWSYSNHKLTASFITGIKLNLTNPQSSLDSVVKDESEVPMGKHYSFNDNLSTKNTIVYTQELYGKPVYSSEGQIRFTVKDGYVTGYTQTYIHAADILREKKDTISQKRALMWLYQYNKLPQNSTVEWCKLGYTKLLDVNNSVVYIPTWNFCISSKASGTVQYRRINAFTGAVMDETISVK
;
A
#
# COMPACT_ATOMS: atom_id res chain seq x y z
N MET A 1 -55.67 -22.90 20.60
CA MET A 1 -54.35 -23.03 19.93
C MET A 1 -53.37 -23.65 20.91
N ASN A 2 -52.66 -24.71 20.52
CA ASN A 2 -51.68 -25.35 21.40
C ASN A 2 -50.42 -24.48 21.50
N PHE A 3 -50.35 -23.65 22.55
CA PHE A 3 -49.24 -22.73 22.81
C PHE A 3 -47.88 -23.47 22.90
N LYS A 4 -47.88 -24.68 23.48
CA LYS A 4 -46.69 -25.54 23.51
C LYS A 4 -46.21 -25.99 22.11
N ARG A 5 -47.11 -26.04 21.12
CA ARG A 5 -46.78 -26.44 19.75
C ARG A 5 -46.17 -25.29 18.96
N ILE A 6 -46.61 -24.05 19.21
CA ILE A 6 -46.03 -22.87 18.56
C ILE A 6 -44.64 -22.54 19.14
N GLU A 7 -44.44 -22.74 20.44
CA GLU A 7 -43.15 -22.54 21.12
C GLU A 7 -42.07 -23.50 20.60
N TRP A 8 -42.41 -24.77 20.40
CA TRP A 8 -41.50 -25.78 19.83
C TRP A 8 -41.08 -25.47 18.39
N ILE A 9 -42.01 -24.97 17.57
CA ILE A 9 -41.72 -24.58 16.17
C ILE A 9 -40.74 -23.40 16.15
N PHE A 10 -40.92 -22.43 17.06
CA PHE A 10 -40.07 -21.26 17.14
C PHE A 10 -38.64 -21.63 17.58
N LEU A 11 -38.51 -22.54 18.55
CA LEU A 11 -37.21 -23.02 19.02
C LEU A 11 -36.44 -23.77 17.92
N VAL A 12 -37.11 -24.63 17.16
CA VAL A 12 -36.48 -25.35 16.04
C VAL A 12 -36.07 -24.40 14.93
N ALA A 13 -36.92 -23.42 14.59
CA ALA A 13 -36.58 -22.40 13.59
C ALA A 13 -35.35 -21.57 14.00
N PHE A 14 -35.23 -21.23 15.29
CA PHE A 14 -34.09 -20.49 15.82
C PHE A 14 -32.79 -21.30 15.75
N ILE A 15 -32.83 -22.59 16.07
CA ILE A 15 -31.65 -23.48 15.96
C ILE A 15 -31.20 -23.64 14.51
N VAL A 16 -32.13 -23.75 13.56
CA VAL A 16 -31.79 -23.83 12.12
C VAL A 16 -31.17 -22.52 11.64
N LEU A 17 -31.72 -21.38 12.09
CA LEU A 17 -31.17 -20.06 11.79
C LEU A 17 -29.76 -19.88 12.39
N ASP A 18 -29.55 -20.27 13.64
CA ASP A 18 -28.25 -20.19 14.32
C ASP A 18 -27.22 -21.10 13.67
N PHE A 19 -27.61 -22.31 13.26
CA PHE A 19 -26.75 -23.20 12.49
C PHE A 19 -26.41 -22.62 11.11
N PHE A 20 -27.39 -21.99 10.45
CA PHE A 20 -27.17 -21.28 9.19
C PHE A 20 -26.24 -20.07 9.36
N LEU A 21 -26.40 -19.30 10.43
CA LEU A 21 -25.53 -18.18 10.79
C LEU A 21 -24.12 -18.65 11.15
N MET A 22 -23.98 -19.75 11.90
CA MET A 22 -22.69 -20.32 12.29
C MET A 22 -21.94 -20.88 11.08
N THR A 23 -22.63 -21.60 10.20
CA THR A 23 -22.06 -22.04 8.92
C THR A 23 -21.69 -20.86 8.05
N THR A 24 -22.55 -19.85 7.93
CA THR A 24 -22.24 -18.63 7.17
C THR A 24 -21.05 -17.90 7.78
N TYR A 25 -20.98 -17.70 9.09
CA TYR A 25 -19.89 -17.02 9.79
C TYR A 25 -18.55 -17.73 9.60
N PHE A 26 -18.51 -19.08 9.71
CA PHE A 26 -17.30 -19.85 9.39
C PHE A 26 -16.96 -19.86 7.89
N HIS A 27 -17.93 -19.57 7.00
CA HIS A 27 -17.70 -19.41 5.56
C HIS A 27 -17.51 -17.94 5.13
N GLN A 28 -17.70 -16.96 6.03
CA GLN A 28 -17.68 -15.52 5.75
C GLN A 28 -16.26 -14.94 5.71
N ASP A 29 -15.29 -15.75 5.30
CA ASP A 29 -14.03 -15.27 4.73
C ASP A 29 -14.09 -15.21 3.18
N SER A 30 -15.24 -15.52 2.56
CA SER A 30 -15.32 -15.73 1.10
C SER A 30 -16.39 -14.98 0.30
N ILE A 31 -17.24 -14.13 0.92
CA ILE A 31 -18.28 -13.37 0.19
C ILE A 31 -17.86 -11.90 -0.03
N VAL A 32 -16.71 -11.73 -0.70
CA VAL A 32 -16.41 -10.60 -1.59
C VAL A 32 -15.58 -11.23 -2.72
N GLU A 33 -16.24 -11.54 -3.84
CA GLU A 33 -15.65 -12.03 -5.11
C GLU A 33 -14.36 -12.86 -4.96
N SER A 34 -14.41 -13.92 -4.16
CA SER A 34 -13.29 -14.87 -4.08
C SER A 34 -13.58 -16.01 -5.03
N THR A 35 -13.05 -15.89 -6.25
CA THR A 35 -12.90 -17.02 -7.16
C THR A 35 -12.21 -18.15 -6.40
N THR A 36 -12.97 -19.23 -6.25
CA THR A 36 -12.71 -20.37 -5.39
C THR A 36 -11.38 -21.05 -5.70
N ASN A 37 -10.74 -21.46 -4.60
CA ASN A 37 -9.55 -22.30 -4.53
C ASN A 37 -9.62 -23.52 -5.47
N THR A 38 -8.98 -23.44 -6.63
CA THR A 38 -8.49 -24.61 -7.38
C THR A 38 -7.20 -24.26 -8.11
N SER A 39 -6.06 -24.43 -7.43
CA SER A 39 -4.76 -24.41 -8.09
C SER A 39 -3.86 -25.46 -7.46
N THR A 40 -4.05 -26.70 -7.93
CA THR A 40 -3.10 -27.81 -7.81
C THR A 40 -1.71 -27.37 -8.26
N GLN A 41 -0.63 -27.95 -7.70
CA GLN A 41 0.76 -27.63 -8.08
C GLN A 41 1.02 -27.61 -9.61
N GLY A 42 0.26 -28.38 -10.39
CA GLY A 42 0.29 -28.37 -11.85
C GLY A 42 -0.07 -27.01 -12.47
N SER A 43 -0.96 -26.22 -11.86
CA SER A 43 -1.36 -24.91 -12.39
C SER A 43 -0.32 -23.80 -12.11
N THR A 44 0.52 -23.96 -11.10
CA THR A 44 1.59 -22.99 -10.79
C THR A 44 2.76 -23.13 -11.77
N ALA A 45 3.16 -24.37 -12.07
CA ALA A 45 4.20 -24.65 -13.04
C ALA A 45 3.78 -24.23 -14.47
N SER A 46 2.53 -24.49 -14.84
CA SER A 46 2.00 -24.06 -16.14
C SER A 46 1.96 -22.53 -16.24
N LEU A 47 1.54 -21.82 -15.19
CA LEU A 47 1.49 -20.37 -15.19
C LEU A 47 2.88 -19.72 -15.25
N MET A 48 3.87 -20.30 -14.56
CA MET A 48 5.27 -19.86 -14.67
C MET A 48 5.83 -20.08 -16.08
N LYS A 49 5.44 -21.17 -16.74
CA LYS A 49 5.77 -21.38 -18.16
C LYS A 49 5.10 -20.33 -19.05
N SER A 50 3.85 -19.97 -18.80
CA SER A 50 3.14 -18.92 -19.54
C SER A 50 3.81 -17.55 -19.36
N LEU A 51 4.21 -17.18 -18.14
CA LEU A 51 4.99 -15.96 -17.88
C LEU A 51 6.27 -15.91 -18.72
N LYS A 52 6.99 -17.03 -18.81
CA LYS A 52 8.21 -17.14 -19.62
C LYS A 52 7.91 -17.01 -21.11
N ASN A 53 6.85 -17.67 -21.59
CA ASN A 53 6.43 -17.61 -23.00
C ASN A 53 6.04 -16.19 -23.40
N ASP A 54 5.38 -15.46 -22.50
CA ASP A 54 5.00 -14.05 -22.67
C ASP A 54 6.17 -13.08 -22.47
N GLN A 55 7.39 -13.61 -22.36
CA GLN A 55 8.63 -12.87 -22.21
C GLN A 55 8.63 -11.93 -21.00
N ILE A 56 7.93 -12.32 -19.93
CA ILE A 56 7.88 -11.59 -18.66
C ILE A 56 9.04 -12.05 -17.78
N SER A 57 9.94 -11.13 -17.46
CA SER A 57 11.08 -11.38 -16.57
C SER A 57 10.79 -10.90 -15.16
N HIS A 58 11.29 -11.60 -14.16
CA HIS A 58 11.19 -11.20 -12.77
C HIS A 58 12.40 -11.70 -11.97
N GLY A 59 12.75 -11.00 -10.90
CA GLY A 59 13.75 -11.46 -9.94
C GLY A 59 13.28 -12.69 -9.14
N LYS A 60 14.07 -13.06 -8.12
CA LYS A 60 13.68 -14.13 -7.19
C LYS A 60 12.47 -13.70 -6.37
N LEU A 61 11.40 -14.51 -6.40
CA LEU A 61 10.18 -14.27 -5.64
C LEU A 61 10.07 -15.26 -4.49
N SER A 62 9.63 -14.78 -3.33
CA SER A 62 9.37 -15.61 -2.17
C SER A 62 8.05 -16.37 -2.30
N ASP A 63 8.08 -17.65 -1.96
CA ASP A 63 6.90 -18.50 -1.75
C ASP A 63 6.32 -18.38 -0.33
N LYS A 64 7.02 -17.70 0.58
CA LYS A 64 6.58 -17.55 1.98
C LYS A 64 5.51 -16.49 2.14
N SER A 65 4.54 -16.78 2.99
CA SER A 65 3.60 -15.80 3.53
C SER A 65 4.31 -14.83 4.50
N GLN A 66 3.77 -13.62 4.61
CA GLN A 66 4.08 -12.66 5.66
C GLN A 66 2.78 -12.34 6.42
N SER A 67 2.76 -11.27 7.21
CA SER A 67 1.57 -10.89 7.96
C SER A 67 1.45 -9.38 8.09
N GLY A 68 0.26 -8.92 8.42
CA GLY A 68 -0.05 -7.50 8.68
C GLY A 68 -1.42 -7.33 9.30
N TYR A 69 -1.87 -6.08 9.37
CA TYR A 69 -3.12 -5.68 10.01
C TYR A 69 -3.98 -4.86 9.05
N TYR A 70 -5.29 -4.79 9.30
CA TYR A 70 -6.08 -3.67 8.80
C TYR A 70 -5.85 -2.49 9.74
N LEU A 71 -5.50 -1.33 9.19
CA LEU A 71 -5.24 -0.13 9.98
C LEU A 71 -6.24 0.96 9.66
N ALA A 72 -6.59 1.78 10.65
CA ALA A 72 -7.30 3.03 10.44
C ALA A 72 -6.47 4.19 10.98
N ALA A 73 -6.47 5.30 10.25
CA ALA A 73 -5.94 6.56 10.75
C ALA A 73 -6.96 7.68 10.52
N PRO A 74 -7.11 8.63 11.47
CA PRO A 74 -7.97 9.78 11.28
C PRO A 74 -7.46 10.69 10.14
N LYS A 75 -8.40 11.37 9.47
CA LYS A 75 -8.11 12.52 8.61
C LYS A 75 -8.15 13.78 9.48
N ASP A 76 -7.03 14.10 10.09
CA ASP A 76 -6.88 15.25 10.98
C ASP A 76 -5.90 16.30 10.42
N GLY A 77 -5.88 17.46 11.08
CA GLY A 77 -4.99 18.57 10.77
C GLY A 77 -3.61 18.47 11.43
N PHE A 78 -3.21 17.30 11.96
CA PHE A 78 -2.01 17.20 12.80
C PHE A 78 -0.76 17.73 12.09
N LEU A 79 -0.57 17.40 10.81
CA LEU A 79 0.58 17.90 10.04
C LEU A 79 0.56 19.43 9.87
N LEU A 80 -0.62 20.05 9.73
CA LEU A 80 -0.76 21.49 9.65
C LEU A 80 -0.33 22.17 10.95
N GLU A 81 -0.74 21.62 12.10
CA GLU A 81 -0.31 22.13 13.41
C GLU A 81 1.22 22.09 13.54
N LYS A 82 1.85 20.99 13.10
CA LYS A 82 3.32 20.86 13.11
C LYS A 82 4.03 21.73 12.09
N ALA A 83 3.40 22.09 10.96
CA ALA A 83 4.02 22.96 9.97
C ALA A 83 4.30 24.38 10.49
N THR A 84 3.65 24.81 11.58
CA THR A 84 3.87 26.14 12.19
C THR A 84 5.27 26.34 12.76
N GLN A 85 6.00 25.26 13.06
CA GLN A 85 7.36 25.30 13.60
C GLN A 85 8.44 25.40 12.50
N LEU A 86 8.03 25.43 11.23
CA LEU A 86 8.95 25.47 10.11
C LEU A 86 9.69 26.81 10.05
N HIS A 87 11.01 26.72 10.02
CA HIS A 87 11.93 27.80 9.75
C HIS A 87 12.75 27.38 8.51
N TYR A 88 13.29 28.30 7.71
CA TYR A 88 14.08 27.98 6.48
C TYR A 88 13.32 27.50 5.22
N VAL A 89 12.00 27.34 5.29
CA VAL A 89 11.14 27.03 4.14
C VAL A 89 9.98 28.00 4.03
N THR A 90 9.53 28.27 2.81
CA THR A 90 8.19 28.83 2.57
C THR A 90 7.24 27.67 2.33
N TRP A 91 6.08 27.66 2.98
CA TRP A 91 5.16 26.53 2.88
C TRP A 91 3.71 26.94 2.67
N SER A 92 2.94 26.02 2.11
CA SER A 92 1.47 26.08 2.03
C SER A 92 0.89 24.70 2.36
N TYR A 93 -0.35 24.67 2.80
CA TYR A 93 -1.04 23.43 3.16
C TYR A 93 -2.42 23.39 2.53
N SER A 94 -2.72 22.32 1.79
CA SER A 94 -4.03 22.10 1.19
C SER A 94 -4.29 20.60 1.03
N ASN A 95 -5.56 20.19 1.17
CA ASN A 95 -5.98 18.80 1.00
C ASN A 95 -5.11 17.77 1.76
N HIS A 96 -4.80 18.06 3.02
CA HIS A 96 -3.96 17.22 3.90
C HIS A 96 -2.51 17.03 3.43
N LYS A 97 -2.02 17.93 2.56
CA LYS A 97 -0.67 17.90 2.00
C LYS A 97 0.04 19.22 2.24
N LEU A 98 1.19 19.14 2.88
CA LEU A 98 2.15 20.23 3.02
C LEU A 98 2.97 20.32 1.72
N THR A 99 3.14 21.54 1.20
CA THR A 99 4.06 21.84 0.11
C THR A 99 5.03 22.90 0.59
N ALA A 100 6.32 22.59 0.60
CA ALA A 100 7.37 23.45 1.11
C ALA A 100 8.45 23.67 0.03
N SER A 101 8.99 24.89 -0.01
CA SER A 101 10.12 25.27 -0.85
C SER A 101 11.25 25.74 0.03
N PHE A 102 12.46 25.21 -0.20
CA PHE A 102 13.64 25.65 0.53
C PHE A 102 14.04 27.06 0.08
N ILE A 103 14.36 27.94 1.03
CA ILE A 103 14.87 29.29 0.72
C ILE A 103 16.20 29.18 -0.04
N THR A 104 17.05 28.22 0.35
CA THR A 104 18.30 27.89 -0.34
C THR A 104 18.26 26.41 -0.74
N GLY A 105 18.51 26.12 -2.01
CA GLY A 105 18.51 24.75 -2.52
C GLY A 105 19.61 23.89 -1.88
N ILE A 106 19.29 22.63 -1.60
CA ILE A 106 20.20 21.70 -0.91
C ILE A 106 20.96 20.89 -1.98
N LYS A 107 22.29 20.96 -1.97
CA LYS A 107 23.11 20.18 -2.92
C LYS A 107 22.95 18.69 -2.65
N LEU A 108 22.48 17.95 -3.65
CA LEU A 108 22.20 16.52 -3.53
C LEU A 108 23.41 15.68 -3.95
N ASN A 109 23.77 14.72 -3.11
CA ASN A 109 24.61 13.62 -3.52
C ASN A 109 23.77 12.64 -4.36
N LEU A 110 23.94 12.67 -5.68
CA LEU A 110 23.13 11.88 -6.62
C LEU A 110 23.33 10.37 -6.47
N THR A 111 24.46 9.90 -5.95
CA THR A 111 24.72 8.46 -5.76
C THR A 111 24.28 7.96 -4.39
N ASN A 112 24.21 8.85 -3.40
CA ASN A 112 23.78 8.55 -2.04
C ASN A 112 22.90 9.69 -1.49
N PRO A 113 21.65 9.83 -1.97
CA PRO A 113 20.76 10.95 -1.61
C PRO A 113 20.56 11.13 -0.11
N GLN A 114 20.48 10.02 0.64
CA GLN A 114 20.30 10.02 2.08
C GLN A 114 21.46 10.71 2.82
N SER A 115 22.68 10.67 2.30
CA SER A 115 23.80 11.40 2.89
C SER A 115 23.63 12.93 2.88
N SER A 116 22.79 13.46 1.99
CA SER A 116 22.48 14.90 1.91
C SER A 116 21.18 15.27 2.62
N LEU A 117 20.24 14.34 2.75
CA LEU A 117 18.87 14.64 3.17
C LEU A 117 18.48 14.07 4.53
N ASP A 118 19.19 13.09 5.08
CA ASP A 118 18.82 12.48 6.37
C ASP A 118 18.79 13.51 7.51
N SER A 119 19.76 14.42 7.55
CA SER A 119 19.78 15.48 8.57
C SER A 119 18.61 16.45 8.41
N VAL A 120 18.30 16.83 7.17
CA VAL A 120 17.18 17.71 6.81
C VAL A 120 15.84 17.07 7.20
N VAL A 121 15.66 15.79 6.88
CA VAL A 121 14.44 15.04 7.24
C VAL A 121 14.31 14.88 8.75
N LYS A 122 15.42 14.75 9.49
CA LYS A 122 15.38 14.59 10.95
C LYS A 122 15.23 15.92 11.70
N ASP A 123 15.45 17.05 11.03
CA ASP A 123 15.28 18.38 11.59
C ASP A 123 13.80 18.81 11.51
N GLU A 124 13.17 18.88 12.68
CA GLU A 124 11.75 19.24 12.80
C GLU A 124 11.44 20.69 12.38
N SER A 125 12.46 21.56 12.33
CA SER A 125 12.32 22.93 11.82
C SER A 125 12.35 23.01 10.30
N GLU A 126 12.83 21.97 9.60
CA GLU A 126 12.82 21.91 8.13
C GLU A 126 11.76 20.93 7.59
N VAL A 127 11.55 19.80 8.28
CA VAL A 127 10.60 18.75 7.92
C VAL A 127 9.85 18.26 9.16
N PRO A 128 8.57 18.64 9.36
CA PRO A 128 7.83 18.23 10.54
C PRO A 128 7.65 16.71 10.56
N MET A 129 7.80 16.08 11.73
CA MET A 129 7.65 14.64 11.91
C MET A 129 8.57 13.77 11.02
N GLY A 130 9.62 14.34 10.41
CA GLY A 130 10.41 13.61 9.42
C GLY A 130 11.20 12.42 10.01
N LYS A 131 11.42 12.38 11.33
CA LYS A 131 11.95 11.21 12.06
C LYS A 131 11.13 9.92 11.86
N HIS A 132 9.86 10.01 11.45
CA HIS A 132 9.00 8.85 11.21
C HIS A 132 9.09 8.33 9.77
N TYR A 133 9.98 8.88 8.95
CA TYR A 133 10.14 8.51 7.56
C TYR A 133 11.54 7.94 7.31
N SER A 134 11.59 6.94 6.44
CA SER A 134 12.82 6.29 5.98
C SER A 134 12.99 6.49 4.48
N PHE A 135 14.22 6.64 4.00
CA PHE A 135 14.52 6.75 2.57
C PHE A 135 13.99 5.52 1.81
N ASN A 136 13.32 5.76 0.69
CA ASN A 136 12.75 4.71 -0.15
C ASN A 136 13.32 4.78 -1.56
N ASP A 137 14.37 3.99 -1.80
CA ASP A 137 15.04 3.90 -3.10
C ASP A 137 14.10 3.46 -4.23
N ASN A 138 13.20 2.50 -3.96
CA ASN A 138 12.29 1.93 -4.97
C ASN A 138 11.30 2.96 -5.55
N LEU A 139 10.98 4.02 -4.80
CA LEU A 139 10.11 5.11 -5.24
C LEU A 139 10.89 6.34 -5.70
N SER A 140 12.20 6.36 -5.47
CA SER A 140 13.07 7.47 -5.80
C SER A 140 13.53 7.40 -7.26
N THR A 141 13.75 8.57 -7.84
CA THR A 141 14.23 8.75 -9.21
C THR A 141 15.24 9.90 -9.23
N LYS A 142 15.89 10.13 -10.37
CA LYS A 142 16.83 11.25 -10.55
C LYS A 142 16.22 12.63 -10.24
N ASN A 143 14.90 12.80 -10.41
CA ASN A 143 14.20 14.07 -10.23
C ASN A 143 13.36 14.13 -8.95
N THR A 144 13.23 13.01 -8.23
CA THR A 144 12.38 12.94 -7.04
C THR A 144 12.96 11.97 -6.04
N ILE A 145 13.31 12.47 -4.85
CA ILE A 145 13.76 11.63 -3.75
C ILE A 145 12.58 11.41 -2.80
N VAL A 146 12.32 10.16 -2.45
CA VAL A 146 11.14 9.77 -1.68
C VAL A 146 11.56 9.18 -0.34
N TYR A 147 10.93 9.67 0.73
CA TYR A 147 10.93 9.04 2.04
C TYR A 147 9.51 8.60 2.36
N THR A 148 9.35 7.45 3.01
CA THR A 148 8.04 6.88 3.36
C THR A 148 7.95 6.66 4.86
N GLN A 149 6.79 6.93 5.45
CA GLN A 149 6.48 6.45 6.79
C GLN A 149 6.53 4.93 6.85
N GLU A 150 6.78 4.43 8.05
CA GLU A 150 6.63 3.03 8.39
C GLU A 150 5.40 2.83 9.29
N LEU A 151 4.51 1.94 8.87
CA LEU A 151 3.41 1.47 9.69
C LEU A 151 3.69 0.01 10.07
N TYR A 152 3.81 -0.26 11.38
CA TYR A 152 4.07 -1.61 11.90
C TYR A 152 5.24 -2.32 11.20
N GLY A 153 6.34 -1.59 11.00
CA GLY A 153 7.58 -2.10 10.39
C GLY A 153 7.51 -2.34 8.89
N LYS A 154 6.54 -1.72 8.19
CA LYS A 154 6.43 -1.78 6.72
C LYS A 154 6.26 -0.37 6.12
N PRO A 155 6.92 -0.07 4.99
CA PRO A 155 6.81 1.23 4.36
C PRO A 155 5.41 1.47 3.77
N VAL A 156 5.02 2.74 3.66
CA VAL A 156 3.78 3.16 3.00
C VAL A 156 4.02 3.50 1.53
N TYR A 157 3.34 2.78 0.63
CA TYR A 157 3.49 2.90 -0.83
C TYR A 157 2.36 3.69 -1.51
N SER A 158 1.34 4.15 -0.78
CA SER A 158 0.40 5.16 -1.26
C SER A 158 0.93 6.58 -1.00
N SER A 159 0.31 7.59 -1.60
CA SER A 159 0.77 8.98 -1.48
C SER A 159 0.66 9.54 -0.06
N GLU A 160 -0.18 8.95 0.78
CA GLU A 160 -0.26 9.23 2.21
C GLU A 160 0.99 8.72 2.93
N GLY A 161 1.57 9.50 3.83
CA GLY A 161 2.78 9.13 4.54
C GLY A 161 4.04 9.13 3.69
N GLN A 162 4.13 10.01 2.70
CA GLN A 162 5.35 10.21 1.90
C GLN A 162 5.85 11.64 2.01
N ILE A 163 7.18 11.80 2.04
CA ILE A 163 7.86 13.04 1.69
C ILE A 163 8.45 12.85 0.30
N ARG A 164 8.14 13.77 -0.62
CA ARG A 164 8.64 13.75 -1.99
C ARG A 164 9.40 15.04 -2.27
N PHE A 165 10.72 14.94 -2.27
CA PHE A 165 11.63 16.03 -2.58
C PHE A 165 11.75 16.21 -4.10
N THR A 166 11.69 17.45 -4.58
CA THR A 166 11.89 17.78 -6.00
C THR A 166 13.36 18.12 -6.24
N VAL A 167 13.96 17.47 -7.24
CA VAL A 167 15.37 17.68 -7.63
C VAL A 167 15.45 18.38 -8.99
N LYS A 168 16.19 19.50 -9.04
CA LYS A 168 16.51 20.25 -10.25
C LYS A 168 18.01 20.54 -10.27
N ASP A 169 18.68 20.21 -11.38
CA ASP A 169 20.10 20.48 -11.60
C ASP A 169 21.05 20.03 -10.47
N GLY A 170 20.72 18.90 -9.83
CA GLY A 170 21.49 18.35 -8.70
C GLY A 170 21.21 19.01 -7.35
N TYR A 171 20.21 19.89 -7.26
CA TYR A 171 19.77 20.52 -6.03
C TYR A 171 18.33 20.13 -5.69
N VAL A 172 18.05 19.95 -4.41
CA VAL A 172 16.70 19.80 -3.87
C VAL A 172 16.12 21.19 -3.64
N THR A 173 15.00 21.48 -4.31
CA THR A 173 14.38 22.82 -4.28
C THR A 173 13.20 22.92 -3.31
N GLY A 174 12.63 21.79 -2.92
CA GLY A 174 11.45 21.74 -2.05
C GLY A 174 10.89 20.33 -1.93
N TYR A 175 9.79 20.19 -1.22
CA TYR A 175 9.13 18.91 -1.04
C TYR A 175 7.61 19.04 -0.90
N THR A 176 6.93 17.92 -1.12
CA THR A 176 5.57 17.71 -0.62
C THR A 176 5.59 16.67 0.48
N GLN A 177 4.70 16.80 1.46
CA GLN A 177 4.61 15.89 2.58
C GLN A 177 3.15 15.63 2.94
N THR A 178 2.85 14.36 3.21
CA THR A 178 1.60 13.90 3.83
C THR A 178 1.99 13.03 5.01
N TYR A 179 1.18 13.04 6.08
CA TYR A 179 1.49 12.30 7.31
C TYR A 179 0.26 11.53 7.80
N ILE A 180 0.47 10.28 8.17
CA ILE A 180 -0.49 9.38 8.79
C ILE A 180 -0.24 9.44 10.29
N HIS A 181 -1.16 10.10 10.99
CA HIS A 181 -1.17 10.23 12.45
C HIS A 181 -2.02 9.10 13.06
N ALA A 182 -1.59 8.55 14.21
CA ALA A 182 -2.35 7.59 15.03
C ALA A 182 -3.01 6.44 14.24
N ALA A 183 -2.19 5.58 13.59
CA ALA A 183 -2.69 4.42 12.86
C ALA A 183 -2.97 3.23 13.80
N ASP A 184 -4.26 3.00 14.09
CA ASP A 184 -4.74 1.96 15.00
C ASP A 184 -5.11 0.66 14.27
N ILE A 185 -4.97 -0.47 14.97
CA ILE A 185 -5.34 -1.79 14.48
C ILE A 185 -6.85 -1.94 14.50
N LEU A 186 -7.46 -2.20 13.34
CA LEU A 186 -8.90 -2.47 13.21
C LEU A 186 -9.27 -3.95 13.36
N ARG A 187 -8.35 -4.84 12.99
CA ARG A 187 -8.57 -6.29 12.98
C ARG A 187 -7.30 -7.00 13.41
N GLU A 188 -7.48 -8.21 13.94
CA GLU A 188 -6.36 -9.07 14.30
C GLU A 188 -5.39 -9.31 13.13
N LYS A 189 -4.18 -9.71 13.50
CA LYS A 189 -3.11 -10.00 12.55
C LYS A 189 -3.54 -11.11 11.61
N LYS A 190 -3.42 -10.89 10.30
CA LYS A 190 -3.73 -11.88 9.27
C LYS A 190 -2.50 -12.16 8.40
N ASP A 191 -2.41 -13.39 7.92
CA ASP A 191 -1.39 -13.81 6.98
C ASP A 191 -1.67 -13.27 5.57
N THR A 192 -0.60 -12.92 4.86
CA THR A 192 -0.67 -12.45 3.48
C THR A 192 -0.48 -13.59 2.49
N ILE A 193 -0.95 -13.42 1.27
CA ILE A 193 -0.45 -14.21 0.14
C ILE A 193 1.06 -14.01 -0.03
N SER A 194 1.72 -14.99 -0.64
CA SER A 194 3.14 -14.87 -0.97
C SER A 194 3.39 -13.91 -2.13
N GLN A 195 4.62 -13.45 -2.26
CA GLN A 195 5.06 -12.60 -3.36
C GLN A 195 4.84 -13.26 -4.72
N LYS A 196 5.13 -14.58 -4.82
CA LYS A 196 4.91 -15.36 -6.04
C LYS A 196 3.41 -15.49 -6.37
N ARG A 197 2.56 -15.74 -5.36
CA ARG A 197 1.10 -15.79 -5.52
C ARG A 197 0.56 -14.47 -6.05
N ALA A 198 1.04 -13.35 -5.51
CA ALA A 198 0.68 -12.02 -5.95
C ALA A 198 1.02 -11.76 -7.43
N LEU A 199 2.23 -12.14 -7.88
CA LEU A 199 2.61 -12.01 -9.29
C LEU A 199 1.72 -12.85 -10.20
N MET A 200 1.48 -14.11 -9.82
CA MET A 200 0.64 -15.03 -10.57
C MET A 200 -0.77 -14.48 -10.76
N TRP A 201 -1.34 -13.88 -9.71
CA TRP A 201 -2.65 -13.24 -9.78
C TRP A 201 -2.66 -12.00 -10.67
N LEU A 202 -1.66 -11.12 -10.58
CA LEU A 202 -1.56 -10.00 -11.53
C LEU A 202 -1.52 -10.46 -12.99
N TYR A 203 -0.83 -11.57 -13.27
CA TYR A 203 -0.79 -12.15 -14.61
C TYR A 203 -2.15 -12.74 -15.02
N GLN A 204 -2.80 -13.53 -14.17
CA GLN A 204 -4.13 -14.09 -14.43
C GLN A 204 -5.20 -13.01 -14.64
N TYR A 205 -5.06 -11.86 -13.99
CA TYR A 205 -5.94 -10.71 -14.16
C TYR A 205 -5.57 -9.82 -15.35
N ASN A 206 -4.63 -10.23 -16.22
CA ASN A 206 -4.13 -9.47 -17.36
C ASN A 206 -3.57 -8.08 -16.98
N LYS A 207 -3.07 -7.93 -15.75
CA LYS A 207 -2.48 -6.69 -15.24
C LYS A 207 -0.96 -6.64 -15.38
N LEU A 208 -0.35 -7.73 -15.85
CA LEU A 208 1.07 -7.86 -16.13
C LEU A 208 1.27 -7.98 -17.65
N PRO A 209 1.69 -6.90 -18.33
CA PRO A 209 1.87 -6.92 -19.78
C PRO A 209 2.93 -7.92 -20.22
N GLN A 210 2.76 -8.49 -21.41
CA GLN A 210 3.82 -9.25 -22.08
C GLN A 210 5.05 -8.37 -22.35
N ASN A 211 6.20 -8.97 -22.60
CA ASN A 211 7.44 -8.25 -22.89
C ASN A 211 7.82 -7.23 -21.81
N SER A 212 7.61 -7.60 -20.55
CA SER A 212 7.88 -6.73 -19.40
C SER A 212 8.92 -7.32 -18.45
N THR A 213 9.46 -6.47 -17.58
CA THR A 213 10.31 -6.86 -16.46
C THR A 213 9.68 -6.36 -15.17
N VAL A 214 9.49 -7.25 -14.21
CA VAL A 214 9.19 -6.89 -12.82
C VAL A 214 10.48 -6.44 -12.17
N GLU A 215 10.68 -5.12 -12.09
CA GLU A 215 11.87 -4.50 -11.51
C GLU A 215 11.97 -4.80 -10.02
N TRP A 216 10.85 -4.65 -9.32
CA TRP A 216 10.75 -5.02 -7.92
C TRP A 216 9.32 -5.36 -7.52
N CYS A 217 9.22 -6.11 -6.43
CA CYS A 217 7.96 -6.39 -5.75
C CYS A 217 8.18 -6.32 -4.23
N LYS A 218 7.46 -5.44 -3.53
CA LYS A 218 7.65 -5.17 -2.10
C LYS A 218 6.30 -5.12 -1.37
N LEU A 219 6.26 -5.71 -0.18
CA LEU A 219 5.12 -5.59 0.72
C LEU A 219 5.20 -4.27 1.48
N GLY A 220 4.10 -3.53 1.51
CA GLY A 220 3.94 -2.35 2.36
C GLY A 220 2.47 -1.97 2.48
N TYR A 221 2.19 -0.86 3.16
CA TYR A 221 0.83 -0.39 3.35
C TYR A 221 0.40 0.55 2.21
N THR A 222 -0.85 0.45 1.81
CA THR A 222 -1.49 1.35 0.85
C THR A 222 -2.88 1.68 1.36
N LYS A 223 -3.34 2.91 1.10
CA LYS A 223 -4.75 3.30 1.27
C LYS A 223 -5.68 2.31 0.54
N LEU A 224 -6.67 1.80 1.26
CA LEU A 224 -7.77 1.02 0.72
C LEU A 224 -8.96 1.92 0.39
N LEU A 225 -9.46 2.65 1.40
CA LEU A 225 -10.65 3.48 1.27
C LEU A 225 -10.72 4.55 2.36
N ASP A 226 -11.61 5.50 2.15
CA ASP A 226 -11.99 6.51 3.14
C ASP A 226 -13.33 6.13 3.78
N VAL A 227 -13.44 6.19 5.11
CA VAL A 227 -14.67 5.89 5.86
C VAL A 227 -14.73 6.74 7.11
N ASN A 228 -15.87 7.38 7.39
CA ASN A 228 -16.13 8.11 8.65
C ASN A 228 -14.98 9.04 9.09
N ASN A 229 -14.54 9.92 8.19
CA ASN A 229 -13.40 10.84 8.42
C ASN A 229 -12.07 10.14 8.79
N SER A 230 -11.91 8.88 8.41
CA SER A 230 -10.70 8.08 8.57
C SER A 230 -10.28 7.45 7.25
N VAL A 231 -9.03 7.04 7.15
CA VAL A 231 -8.46 6.30 6.04
C VAL A 231 -8.14 4.89 6.51
N VAL A 232 -8.59 3.89 5.77
CA VAL A 232 -8.23 2.49 6.01
C VAL A 232 -7.02 2.14 5.17
N TYR A 233 -6.00 1.53 5.79
CA TYR A 233 -4.81 1.02 5.13
C TYR A 233 -4.74 -0.49 5.24
N ILE A 234 -4.23 -1.12 4.19
CA ILE A 234 -4.04 -2.57 4.13
C ILE A 234 -2.64 -2.92 3.64
N PRO A 235 -2.12 -4.11 4.00
CA PRO A 235 -0.92 -4.66 3.38
C PRO A 235 -1.19 -4.95 1.90
N THR A 236 -0.26 -4.52 1.06
CA THR A 236 -0.35 -4.57 -0.39
C THR A 236 0.99 -5.01 -0.96
N TRP A 237 0.96 -5.95 -1.90
CA TRP A 237 2.13 -6.21 -2.75
C TRP A 237 2.18 -5.16 -3.85
N ASN A 238 3.22 -4.34 -3.82
CA ASN A 238 3.47 -3.27 -4.77
C ASN A 238 4.49 -3.75 -5.80
N PHE A 239 4.20 -3.51 -7.08
CA PHE A 239 5.03 -3.94 -8.21
C PHE A 239 5.42 -2.72 -9.05
N CYS A 240 6.69 -2.66 -9.43
CA CYS A 240 7.19 -1.80 -10.49
C CYS A 240 7.52 -2.68 -11.68
N ILE A 241 6.93 -2.34 -12.83
CA ILE A 241 7.00 -3.13 -14.06
C ILE A 241 7.47 -2.22 -15.17
N SER A 242 8.56 -2.58 -15.85
CA SER A 242 9.04 -1.87 -17.03
C SER A 242 8.67 -2.61 -18.31
N SER A 243 8.32 -1.88 -19.35
CA SER A 243 8.20 -2.41 -20.70
C SER A 243 9.59 -2.57 -21.32
N LYS A 244 9.92 -3.76 -21.84
CA LYS A 244 11.18 -3.98 -22.57
C LYS A 244 11.23 -3.25 -23.91
N ALA A 245 10.06 -3.00 -24.51
CA ALA A 245 9.97 -2.34 -25.81
C ALA A 245 10.09 -0.81 -25.71
N SER A 246 9.40 -0.20 -24.74
CA SER A 246 9.30 1.26 -24.63
C SER A 246 10.07 1.85 -23.45
N GLY A 247 10.53 1.03 -22.50
CA GLY A 247 11.12 1.50 -21.24
C GLY A 247 10.11 2.14 -20.28
N THR A 248 8.82 2.20 -20.64
CA THR A 248 7.78 2.80 -19.80
C THR A 248 7.62 2.00 -18.51
N VAL A 249 7.61 2.70 -17.38
CA VAL A 249 7.40 2.12 -16.05
C VAL A 249 5.94 2.23 -15.65
N GLN A 250 5.39 1.15 -15.09
CA GLN A 250 4.04 1.07 -14.56
C GLN A 250 4.05 0.51 -13.15
N TYR A 251 3.23 1.08 -12.29
CA TYR A 251 3.00 0.55 -10.95
C TYR A 251 1.72 -0.30 -10.92
N ARG A 252 1.78 -1.42 -10.22
CA ARG A 252 0.62 -2.29 -9.96
C ARG A 252 0.58 -2.66 -8.50
N ARG A 253 -0.64 -2.81 -7.98
CA ARG A 253 -0.90 -3.13 -6.59
C ARG A 253 -1.91 -4.25 -6.50
N ILE A 254 -1.69 -5.14 -5.54
CA ILE A 254 -2.61 -6.24 -5.25
C ILE A 254 -2.73 -6.38 -3.73
N ASN A 255 -3.98 -6.44 -3.25
CA ASN A 255 -4.29 -6.63 -1.84
C ASN A 255 -3.60 -7.90 -1.33
N ALA A 256 -2.77 -7.77 -0.31
CA ALA A 256 -1.96 -8.88 0.15
C ALA A 256 -2.76 -9.91 0.97
N PHE A 257 -3.98 -9.60 1.41
CA PHE A 257 -4.86 -10.58 2.05
C PHE A 257 -5.74 -11.32 1.05
N THR A 258 -6.36 -10.59 0.11
CA THR A 258 -7.42 -11.17 -0.74
C THR A 258 -6.98 -11.47 -2.16
N GLY A 259 -5.93 -10.81 -2.66
CA GLY A 259 -5.58 -10.88 -4.08
C GLY A 259 -6.32 -9.93 -4.99
N ALA A 260 -7.23 -9.12 -4.46
CA ALA A 260 -7.90 -8.13 -5.28
C ALA A 260 -6.89 -7.16 -5.89
N VAL A 261 -6.95 -6.95 -7.20
CA VAL A 261 -6.19 -5.88 -7.87
C VAL A 261 -6.68 -4.54 -7.34
N MET A 262 -5.73 -3.66 -7.02
CA MET A 262 -6.04 -2.31 -6.58
C MET A 262 -5.71 -1.37 -7.73
N ASP A 263 -6.73 -0.77 -8.34
CA ASP A 263 -6.53 0.27 -9.34
C ASP A 263 -6.12 1.58 -8.65
N GLU A 264 -5.30 2.38 -9.33
CA GLU A 264 -5.03 3.75 -8.89
C GLU A 264 -6.30 4.58 -9.09
N THR A 265 -7.07 4.78 -8.01
CA THR A 265 -8.07 5.84 -7.98
C THR A 265 -7.33 7.17 -7.95
N ILE A 266 -6.98 7.70 -9.12
CA ILE A 266 -6.71 9.12 -9.28
C ILE A 266 -8.05 9.80 -8.99
N SER A 267 -8.22 10.27 -7.75
CA SER A 267 -9.33 11.17 -7.43
C SER A 267 -9.08 12.47 -8.18
N VAL A 268 -9.66 12.58 -9.37
CA VAL A 268 -9.81 13.85 -10.07
C VAL A 268 -10.93 14.60 -9.38
N LYS A 269 -10.58 15.66 -8.65
CA LYS A 269 -11.43 16.83 -8.45
C LYS A 269 -10.56 18.07 -8.53
#